data_AF-A0A346YIT1-F1
#
_entry.id   AF-A0A346YIT1-F1
#
_cell.length_a   1.000
_cell.length_b   1.000
_cell.length_c   1.000
_cell.angle_alpha   90.00
_cell.angle_beta   90.00
_cell.angle_gamma   90.00
#
_symmetry.space_group_name_H-M   'P 1'
#
loop_
_entity.id
_entity.type
_entity.pdbx_description
1 polymer ?
#
loop_
_entity_poly.entity_id
_entity_poly.type
_entity_poly.pdbx_seq_one_letter_code
_entity_poly.pdbx_strand_id
1 'polypeptide(L)' 'MVKIMPDEEPASREINSGGWSIAVVILILIIAGGFLLYEGGYLGGRNSSIDVSLPKVEAPAPKTD' A
#
# COMPACT_ATOMS: atom_id res chain seq x y z
N MET A 1 64.47 22.91 -17.34
CA MET A 1 63.76 23.13 -16.06
C MET A 1 62.33 22.66 -16.27
N VAL A 2 62.00 21.45 -15.81
CA VAL A 2 60.69 20.82 -16.03
C VAL A 2 59.74 21.30 -14.94
N LYS A 3 58.65 21.96 -15.33
CA LYS A 3 57.59 22.37 -14.42
C LYS A 3 56.67 21.16 -14.22
N ILE A 4 56.78 20.51 -13.06
CA ILE A 4 55.85 19.46 -12.65
C ILE A 4 54.51 20.14 -12.36
N MET A 5 53.47 19.74 -13.09
CA MET A 5 52.10 20.15 -12.78
C MET A 5 51.63 19.32 -11.57
N PRO A 6 51.04 19.95 -10.55
CA PRO A 6 50.41 19.21 -9.46
C PRO A 6 49.26 18.41 -10.06
N ASP A 7 49.28 17.09 -9.87
CA ASP A 7 48.15 16.24 -10.22
C ASP A 7 46.90 16.78 -9.53
N GLU A 8 45.88 17.15 -10.33
CA GLU A 8 44.58 17.56 -9.79
C GLU A 8 44.05 16.41 -8.93
N GLU A 9 43.82 16.71 -7.65
CA GLU A 9 43.25 15.81 -6.67
C GLU A 9 41.90 15.29 -7.21
N PRO A 10 41.65 13.96 -7.26
CA PRO A 10 40.41 13.44 -7.80
C PRO A 10 39.27 13.97 -6.95
N ALA A 11 38.42 14.80 -7.55
CA ALA A 11 37.24 15.37 -6.90
C ALA A 11 36.54 14.29 -6.08
N SER A 12 36.59 14.42 -4.75
CA SER A 12 35.92 13.50 -3.85
C SER A 12 34.45 13.51 -4.20
N ARG A 13 33.97 12.41 -4.78
CA ARG A 13 32.56 12.23 -5.12
C ARG A 13 31.80 12.28 -3.81
N GLU A 14 31.22 13.42 -3.47
CA GLU A 14 30.26 13.51 -2.38
C GLU A 14 29.06 12.65 -2.78
N ILE A 15 29.01 11.44 -2.23
CA ILE A 15 27.86 10.56 -2.35
C ILE A 15 26.77 11.20 -1.51
N ASN A 16 25.97 12.04 -2.16
CA ASN A 16 24.88 12.77 -1.53
C ASN A 16 23.80 11.75 -1.10
N SER A 17 23.94 11.23 0.12
CA SER A 17 23.11 10.13 0.64
C SER A 17 21.68 10.56 0.99
N GLY A 18 21.38 11.86 0.98
CA GLY A 18 20.11 12.43 1.42
C GLY A 18 18.90 12.02 0.56
N GLY A 19 19.10 11.70 -0.73
CA GLY A 19 18.01 11.28 -1.61
C GLY A 19 17.40 9.92 -1.23
N TRP A 20 18.20 9.04 -0.61
CA TRP A 20 17.75 7.69 -0.24
C TRP A 20 16.90 7.68 1.02
N SER A 21 17.09 8.63 1.93
CA SER A 21 16.33 8.72 3.18
C SER A 21 14.83 8.84 2.92
N ILE A 22 14.45 9.62 1.91
CA ILE A 22 13.04 9.78 1.51
C ILE A 22 12.48 8.47 0.96
N ALA A 23 13.26 7.74 0.14
CA ALA A 23 12.84 6.44 -0.38
C ALA A 23 12.61 5.43 0.75
N VAL A 24 13.47 5.41 1.78
CA VAL A 24 13.31 4.53 2.95
C VAL A 24 12.05 4.89 3.75
N VAL A 25 11.78 6.18 3.97
CA VAL A 25 10.58 6.62 4.69
C VAL A 25 9.31 6.21 3.95
N ILE A 26 9.28 6.40 2.62
CA ILE A 26 8.14 5.99 1.79
C ILE A 26 7.95 4.47 1.86
N LEU A 27 9.03 3.70 1.78
CA LEU A 27 8.98 2.24 1.87
C LEU A 27 8.37 1.77 3.21
N ILE A 28 8.77 2.38 4.32
CA ILE A 28 8.23 2.06 5.65
C ILE A 28 6.72 2.34 5.69
N LEU A 29 6.27 3.48 5.15
CA LEU A 29 4.84 3.82 5.12
C LEU A 29 4.03 2.84 4.28
N ILE A 30 4.56 2.37 3.15
CA ILE A 30 3.88 1.38 2.30
C ILE A 30 3.76 0.04 3.04
N ILE A 31 4.83 -0.43 3.70
CA ILE A 31 4.82 -1.70 4.43
C ILE A 31 3.88 -1.61 5.64
N ALA A 32 4.00 -0.57 6.46
CA ALA A 32 3.17 -0.40 7.65
C ALA A 32 1.69 -0.17 7.28
N GLY A 33 1.41 0.68 6.29
CA GLY A 33 0.06 0.93 5.81
C GLY A 33 -0.56 -0.30 5.16
N GLY A 34 0.21 -1.03 4.34
CA GLY A 34 -0.22 -2.29 3.74
C GLY A 34 -0.54 -3.35 4.79
N PHE A 35 0.30 -3.48 5.82
CA PHE A 35 0.07 -4.40 6.93
C PHE A 35 -1.18 -4.05 7.73
N LEU A 36 -1.38 -2.77 8.08
CA LEU A 36 -2.58 -2.32 8.80
C LEU A 36 -3.86 -2.53 8.00
N LEU A 37 -3.85 -2.27 6.69
CA LEU A 37 -5.01 -2.51 5.82
C LEU A 37 -5.27 -4.00 5.62
N TYR A 38 -4.22 -4.81 5.50
CA TYR A 38 -4.33 -6.26 5.35
C TYR A 38 -4.86 -6.92 6.62
N GLU A 39 -4.30 -6.61 7.79
CA GLU A 39 -4.81 -7.09 9.08
C GLU A 39 -6.20 -6.52 9.39
N GLY A 40 -6.48 -5.26 9.04
CA GLY A 40 -7.82 -4.68 9.13
C GLY A 40 -8.84 -5.40 8.25
N GLY A 41 -8.44 -5.91 7.09
CA GLY A 41 -9.28 -6.76 6.24
C GLY A 41 -9.39 -8.21 6.74
N TYR A 42 -8.31 -8.75 7.32
CA TYR A 42 -8.24 -10.13 7.82
C TYR A 42 -8.96 -10.30 9.18
N LEU A 43 -8.78 -9.37 10.11
CA LEU A 43 -9.44 -9.32 11.42
C LEU A 43 -10.79 -8.59 11.38
N GLY A 44 -11.01 -7.75 10.38
CA GLY A 44 -12.23 -6.95 10.18
C GLY A 44 -13.16 -7.50 9.11
N GLY A 45 -12.94 -8.72 8.62
CA GLY A 45 -13.93 -9.53 7.90
C GLY A 45 -15.07 -9.96 8.83
N ARG A 46 -15.72 -8.99 9.48
CA ARG A 46 -17.02 -9.21 10.11
C ARG A 46 -17.91 -9.72 9.01
N ASN A 47 -18.48 -10.90 9.22
CA ASN A 47 -19.58 -11.44 8.45
C ASN A 47 -20.54 -10.29 8.15
N SER A 48 -20.47 -9.75 6.94
CA SER A 48 -21.53 -8.94 6.37
C SER A 48 -22.66 -9.93 6.14
N SER A 49 -23.34 -10.31 7.21
CA SER A 49 -24.62 -11.00 7.17
C SER A 49 -25.58 -10.01 6.54
N ILE A 50 -25.56 -9.98 5.21
CA ILE A 50 -26.54 -9.31 4.38
C ILE A 50 -27.83 -10.07 4.68
N ASP A 51 -28.60 -9.55 5.63
CA ASP A 51 -29.94 -10.04 5.93
C ASP A 51 -30.85 -9.65 4.78
N VAL A 52 -30.87 -10.50 3.76
CA VAL A 52 -31.85 -10.41 2.67
C VAL A 52 -33.16 -10.94 3.22
N SER A 53 -33.95 -10.02 3.79
CA SER A 53 -35.36 -10.28 4.06
C SER A 53 -36.07 -10.46 2.72
N LEU A 54 -36.27 -11.71 2.31
CA LEU A 54 -37.05 -12.03 1.12
C LEU A 54 -38.47 -11.51 1.30
N PRO A 55 -39.03 -10.73 0.34
CA PRO A 55 -40.42 -10.33 0.41
C PRO A 55 -41.29 -11.59 0.45
N LYS A 56 -42.27 -11.63 1.37
CA LYS A 56 -43.22 -12.73 1.46
C LYS A 56 -43.90 -12.91 0.11
N VAL A 57 -43.56 -14.00 -0.59
CA VAL A 57 -44.27 -14.44 -1.78
C VAL A 57 -45.53 -15.14 -1.30
N GLU A 58 -46.65 -14.43 -1.30
CA GLU A 58 -47.97 -15.05 -1.13
C GLU A 58 -48.34 -15.76 -2.44
N ALA A 59 -48.63 -17.06 -2.34
CA ALA A 59 -49.09 -17.81 -3.50
C ALA A 59 -50.46 -17.28 -3.94
N PRO A 60 -50.68 -17.03 -5.25
CA PRO A 60 -51.99 -16.67 -5.77
C PRO A 60 -53.01 -17.73 -5.35
N ALA A 61 -54.15 -17.30 -4.83
CA ALA A 61 -55.22 -18.21 -4.44
C ALA A 61 -55.59 -19.14 -5.62
N PRO A 62 -55.80 -20.44 -5.37
CA PRO A 62 -56.15 -21.38 -6.43
C PRO A 62 -57.43 -20.90 -7.12
N LYS A 63 -57.37 -20.68 -8.44
CA LYS A 63 -58.57 -20.49 -9.24
C LYS A 63 -59.34 -21.80 -9.22
N THR A 64 -60.56 -21.75 -8.67
CA THR A 64 -61.53 -22.82 -8.77
C THR A 64 -62.37 -22.48 -9.99
N ASP A 65 -62.12 -23.17 -11.11
CA ASP A 65 -63.04 -23.21 -12.26
C ASP A 65 -64.07 -24.33 -12.03
#